data_AF-A0AA95HZV8-F1
#
_entry.id   AF-A0AA95HZV8-F1
#
_cell.length_a   1.000
_cell.length_b   1.000
_cell.length_c   1.000
_cell.angle_alpha   90.00
_cell.angle_beta   90.00
_cell.angle_gamma   90.00
#
_symmetry.space_group_name_H-M   'P 1'
#
loop_
_entity.id
_entity.type
_entity.pdbx_description
1 polymer ?
#
loop_
_entity_poly.entity_id
_entity_poly.type
_entity_poly.pdbx_seq_one_letter_code
_entity_poly.pdbx_strand_id
1 'polypeptide(L)'
;MRRLWKAAMIMICTFVLSACAYKTAGEAIENDIPFNIKQIIHKEEVEDGWLLFYTTEQKEGSKTFDALAVAYIKGSEKEGWENAGHNHWTYYKNDFMLLYVDAFTVFKEDGNLDVKIPVIFGKVLNPDIKAIEAAGPDGKFTKIEIVEKENERYYYAIGDYKEVRALNAEGKEIDRQGEKQ
;
A
#
# COMPACT_ATOMS: atom_id res chain seq x y z
N MET A 1 -8.59 -48.55 16.17
CA MET A 1 -7.31 -47.82 15.96
C MET A 1 -7.27 -46.98 14.67
N ARG A 2 -7.54 -47.54 13.48
CA ARG A 2 -7.41 -46.83 12.18
C ARG A 2 -8.35 -45.61 11.98
N ARG A 3 -9.51 -45.56 12.64
CA ARG A 3 -10.45 -44.42 12.63
C ARG A 3 -10.00 -43.26 13.55
N LEU A 4 -9.45 -43.57 14.72
CA LEU A 4 -8.90 -42.58 15.66
C LEU A 4 -7.66 -41.89 15.07
N TRP A 5 -6.85 -42.62 14.33
CA TRP A 5 -5.66 -42.05 13.68
C TRP A 5 -6.02 -41.10 12.52
N LYS A 6 -7.06 -41.43 11.74
CA LYS A 6 -7.60 -40.53 10.71
C LYS A 6 -8.23 -39.27 11.30
N ALA A 7 -8.95 -39.39 12.42
CA ALA A 7 -9.51 -38.24 13.13
C ALA A 7 -8.41 -37.33 13.73
N ALA A 8 -7.36 -37.92 14.30
CA ALA A 8 -6.20 -37.18 14.79
C ALA A 8 -5.45 -36.46 13.65
N MET A 9 -5.32 -37.09 12.48
CA MET A 9 -4.67 -36.50 11.31
C MET A 9 -5.46 -35.33 10.72
N ILE A 10 -6.80 -35.43 10.67
CA ILE A 10 -7.67 -34.32 10.24
C ILE A 10 -7.60 -33.16 11.25
N MET A 11 -7.58 -33.45 12.55
CA MET A 11 -7.46 -32.43 13.60
C MET A 11 -6.11 -31.70 13.55
N ILE A 12 -5.01 -32.42 13.29
CA ILE A 12 -3.69 -31.80 13.07
C ILE A 12 -3.68 -30.96 11.79
N CYS A 13 -4.26 -31.43 10.69
CA CYS A 13 -4.37 -30.64 9.46
C CYS A 13 -5.21 -29.37 9.64
N THR A 14 -6.27 -29.40 10.45
CA THR A 14 -7.05 -28.18 10.76
C THR A 14 -6.30 -27.20 11.66
N PHE A 15 -5.37 -27.66 12.50
CA PHE A 15 -4.51 -26.78 13.31
C PHE A 15 -3.36 -26.14 12.51
N VAL A 16 -3.01 -26.68 11.33
CA VAL A 16 -1.93 -26.17 10.47
C VAL A 16 -2.46 -25.17 9.42
N LEU A 17 -3.78 -25.01 9.30
CA LEU A 17 -4.42 -24.13 8.30
C LEU A 17 -4.76 -22.72 8.83
N SER A 18 -4.53 -22.43 10.11
CA SER A 18 -4.47 -21.03 10.55
C SER A 18 -3.21 -20.41 9.95
N ALA A 19 -3.37 -19.49 9.00
CA ALA A 19 -2.28 -18.60 8.58
C ALA A 19 -1.60 -18.08 9.85
N CYS A 20 -0.29 -18.31 9.97
CA CYS A 20 0.44 -17.98 11.20
C CYS A 20 0.54 -16.45 11.31
N ALA A 21 -0.40 -15.84 12.03
CA ALA A 21 -0.26 -14.44 12.42
C ALA A 21 1.02 -14.26 13.26
N TYR A 22 1.79 -13.23 12.94
CA TYR A 22 3.03 -12.89 13.61
C TYR A 22 2.74 -12.23 14.96
N LYS A 23 3.69 -12.32 15.90
CA LYS A 23 3.47 -11.74 17.24
C LYS A 23 3.56 -10.23 17.21
N THR A 24 4.38 -9.69 16.31
CA THR A 24 4.57 -8.24 16.18
C THR A 24 4.37 -7.78 14.75
N ALA A 25 3.95 -6.52 14.58
CA ALA A 25 3.86 -5.90 13.26
C ALA A 25 5.23 -5.90 12.54
N GLY A 26 6.34 -5.78 13.27
CA GLY A 26 7.68 -5.81 12.69
C GLY A 26 8.01 -7.16 12.06
N GLU A 27 7.66 -8.26 12.73
CA GLU A 27 7.82 -9.61 12.18
C GLU A 27 6.96 -9.81 10.93
N ALA A 28 5.72 -9.32 10.92
CA ALA A 28 4.86 -9.37 9.72
C ALA A 28 5.44 -8.56 8.56
N ILE A 29 5.97 -7.36 8.83
CA ILE A 29 6.61 -6.51 7.82
C ILE A 29 7.86 -7.20 7.24
N GLU A 30 8.66 -7.86 8.07
CA GLU A 30 9.91 -8.51 7.63
C GLU A 30 9.66 -9.81 6.87
N ASN A 31 8.65 -10.59 7.26
CA ASN A 31 8.48 -11.96 6.78
C ASN A 31 7.30 -12.16 5.82
N ASP A 32 6.29 -11.28 5.85
CA ASP A 32 5.02 -11.44 5.11
C ASP A 32 4.86 -10.45 3.95
N ILE A 33 5.74 -9.45 3.86
CA ILE A 33 5.88 -8.62 2.65
C ILE A 33 6.84 -9.34 1.69
N PRO A 34 6.40 -9.76 0.49
CA PRO A 34 7.19 -10.60 -0.41
C PRO A 34 8.29 -9.83 -1.17
N PHE A 35 8.52 -8.56 -0.82
CA PHE A 35 9.47 -7.67 -1.48
C PHE A 35 10.51 -7.17 -0.49
N ASN A 36 11.77 -7.08 -0.94
CA ASN A 36 12.83 -6.49 -0.13
C ASN A 36 12.56 -5.01 0.07
N ILE A 37 12.19 -4.63 1.29
CA ILE A 37 11.98 -3.24 1.68
C ILE A 37 13.34 -2.55 1.71
N LYS A 38 13.51 -1.56 0.84
CA LYS A 38 14.70 -0.71 0.81
C LYS A 38 14.56 0.42 1.84
N GLN A 39 13.39 1.05 1.87
CA GLN A 39 13.10 2.17 2.78
C GLN A 39 11.62 2.24 3.10
N ILE A 40 11.29 2.43 4.38
CA ILE A 40 9.95 2.83 4.82
C ILE A 40 9.83 4.36 4.69
N ILE A 41 8.89 4.80 3.85
CA ILE A 41 8.60 6.22 3.62
C ILE A 41 7.69 6.73 4.73
N HIS A 42 6.56 6.05 4.95
CA HIS A 42 5.54 6.43 5.91
C HIS A 42 4.78 5.21 6.42
N LYS A 43 4.22 5.33 7.63
CA LYS A 43 3.37 4.33 8.25
C LYS A 43 2.11 5.04 8.75
N GLU A 44 0.96 4.71 8.16
CA GLU A 44 -0.33 5.34 8.46
C GLU A 44 -1.23 4.37 9.21
N GLU A 45 -1.82 4.82 10.32
CA GLU A 45 -2.75 4.00 11.11
C GLU A 45 -4.12 3.96 10.41
N VAL A 46 -4.72 2.78 10.34
CA VAL A 46 -6.08 2.55 9.84
C VAL A 46 -6.83 1.69 10.86
N GLU A 47 -8.15 1.60 10.75
CA GLU A 47 -9.02 0.99 11.77
C GLU A 47 -8.52 -0.36 12.31
N ASP A 48 -8.08 -1.25 11.42
CA ASP A 48 -7.63 -2.60 11.78
C ASP A 48 -6.13 -2.85 11.55
N GLY A 49 -5.30 -1.79 11.53
CA GLY A 49 -3.85 -1.96 11.42
C GLY A 49 -3.13 -0.77 10.79
N TRP A 50 -2.25 -1.05 9.83
CA TRP A 50 -1.37 -0.04 9.25
C TRP A 50 -1.24 -0.16 7.74
N LEU A 51 -1.24 0.97 7.05
CA LEU A 51 -0.67 1.08 5.71
C LEU A 51 0.81 1.42 5.82
N LEU A 52 1.66 0.60 5.20
CA LEU A 52 3.09 0.83 5.11
C LEU A 52 3.43 1.28 3.68
N PHE A 53 3.88 2.52 3.51
CA PHE A 53 4.39 3.03 2.25
C PHE A 53 5.90 2.86 2.20
N TYR A 54 6.42 2.21 1.18
CA TYR A 54 7.83 1.87 1.11
C TYR A 54 8.37 1.84 -0.32
N THR A 55 9.70 1.89 -0.44
CA THR A 55 10.40 1.58 -1.69
C THR A 55 10.95 0.17 -1.66
N THR A 56 10.97 -0.48 -2.83
CA THR A 56 11.60 -1.78 -3.03
C THR A 56 12.42 -1.78 -4.31
N GLU A 57 13.59 -2.40 -4.29
CA GLU A 57 14.40 -2.56 -5.50
C GLU A 57 13.80 -3.65 -6.38
N GLN A 58 13.48 -3.30 -7.63
CA GLN A 58 12.96 -4.20 -8.65
C GLN A 58 13.96 -4.34 -9.80
N LYS A 59 13.84 -5.43 -10.56
CA LYS A 59 14.71 -5.74 -11.70
C LYS A 59 13.91 -5.89 -12.98
N GLU A 60 14.34 -5.19 -14.02
CA GLU A 60 13.84 -5.37 -15.39
C GLU A 60 15.04 -5.64 -16.32
N GLY A 61 15.22 -6.91 -16.71
CA GLY A 61 16.40 -7.36 -17.43
C GLY A 61 17.68 -7.13 -16.62
N SER A 62 18.60 -6.31 -17.15
CA SER A 62 19.84 -5.94 -16.47
C SER A 62 19.74 -4.64 -15.65
N LYS A 63 18.60 -3.97 -15.64
CA LYS A 63 18.40 -2.70 -14.93
C LYS A 63 17.76 -2.95 -13.57
N THR A 64 18.22 -2.21 -12.57
CA THR A 64 17.56 -2.10 -11.27
C THR A 64 16.89 -0.72 -11.16
N PHE A 65 15.75 -0.67 -10.49
CA PHE A 65 15.05 0.57 -10.20
C PHE A 65 14.30 0.45 -8.87
N ASP A 66 14.10 1.59 -8.21
CA ASP A 66 13.27 1.64 -7.01
C ASP A 66 11.80 1.79 -7.41
N ALA A 67 10.99 0.81 -7.05
CA ALA A 67 9.53 0.88 -7.16
C ALA A 67 8.94 1.36 -5.84
N LEU A 68 7.81 2.06 -5.94
CA LEU A 68 6.97 2.39 -4.80
C LEU A 68 5.93 1.29 -4.59
N ALA A 69 5.69 0.94 -3.33
CA ALA A 69 4.68 -0.02 -2.94
C ALA A 69 3.99 0.43 -1.65
N VAL A 70 2.82 -0.14 -1.43
CA VAL A 70 2.09 -0.05 -0.18
C VAL A 70 1.74 -1.47 0.27
N ALA A 71 1.83 -1.74 1.57
CA ALA A 71 1.37 -2.98 2.18
C ALA A 71 0.32 -2.67 3.26
N TYR A 72 -0.65 -3.56 3.43
CA TYR A 72 -1.63 -3.47 4.49
C TYR A 72 -1.35 -4.52 5.56
N ILE A 73 -0.85 -4.06 6.70
CA ILE A 73 -0.54 -4.91 7.85
C ILE A 73 -1.73 -4.87 8.81
N LYS A 74 -2.56 -5.91 8.78
CA LYS A 74 -3.76 -6.04 9.61
C LYS A 74 -3.41 -6.74 10.91
N GLY A 75 -4.08 -6.35 11.99
CA GLY A 75 -4.08 -7.11 13.23
C GLY A 75 -3.82 -6.28 14.48
N SER A 76 -3.45 -6.98 15.55
CA SER A 76 -3.22 -6.38 16.86
C SER A 76 -2.28 -7.25 17.71
N GLU A 77 -1.79 -6.71 18.82
CA GLU A 77 -0.99 -7.47 19.79
C GLU A 77 -1.71 -8.71 20.36
N LYS A 78 -3.05 -8.73 20.32
CA LYS A 78 -3.85 -9.84 20.84
C LYS A 78 -4.11 -10.91 19.78
N GLU A 79 -4.40 -10.50 18.56
CA GLU A 79 -4.80 -11.39 17.47
C GLU A 79 -3.62 -11.82 16.59
N GLY A 80 -2.48 -11.14 16.74
CA GLY A 80 -1.33 -11.25 15.85
C GLY A 80 -1.46 -10.31 14.66
N TRP A 81 -0.41 -10.29 13.84
CA TRP A 81 -0.25 -9.38 12.70
C TRP A 81 0.00 -10.16 11.41
N GLU A 82 -0.56 -9.70 10.28
CA GLU A 82 -0.38 -10.32 8.96
C GLU A 82 -0.41 -9.27 7.84
N ASN A 83 0.15 -9.61 6.67
CA ASN A 83 -0.03 -8.85 5.44
C ASN A 83 -1.36 -9.25 4.79
N ALA A 84 -2.41 -8.48 5.08
CA ALA A 84 -3.76 -8.73 4.56
C ALA A 84 -3.99 -8.13 3.16
N GLY A 85 -3.00 -7.41 2.62
CA GLY A 85 -3.10 -6.78 1.31
C GLY A 85 -2.61 -7.67 0.16
N HIS A 86 -3.10 -7.42 -1.04
CA HIS A 86 -2.40 -7.88 -2.23
C HIS A 86 -1.09 -7.12 -2.37
N ASN A 87 -0.08 -7.80 -2.93
CA ASN A 87 1.21 -7.20 -3.19
C ASN A 87 1.32 -6.95 -4.69
N HIS A 88 1.11 -5.70 -5.12
CA HIS A 88 1.26 -5.31 -6.51
C HIS A 88 2.14 -4.07 -6.63
N TRP A 89 2.85 -3.96 -7.74
CA TRP A 89 3.48 -2.73 -8.17
C TRP A 89 3.12 -2.52 -9.63
N THR A 90 2.78 -1.29 -9.96
CA THR A 90 2.72 -0.82 -11.34
C THR A 90 3.86 0.18 -11.53
N TYR A 91 4.35 0.38 -12.75
CA TYR A 91 5.35 1.39 -13.03
C TYR A 91 5.02 2.10 -14.34
N TYR A 92 4.90 3.42 -14.28
CA TYR A 92 4.79 4.27 -15.44
C TYR A 92 5.83 5.38 -15.34
N LYS A 93 6.50 5.70 -16.44
CA LYS A 93 7.49 6.78 -16.48
C LYS A 93 6.81 8.10 -16.85
N ASN A 94 6.99 9.12 -16.03
CA ASN A 94 6.52 10.49 -16.26
C ASN A 94 7.62 11.45 -15.75
N ASP A 95 7.81 12.61 -16.38
CA ASP A 95 8.89 13.55 -16.03
C ASP A 95 8.53 14.47 -14.83
N PHE A 96 7.26 14.50 -14.43
CA PHE A 96 6.71 15.39 -13.40
C PHE A 96 6.47 14.67 -12.08
N MET A 97 5.57 13.68 -12.08
CA MET A 97 5.27 12.87 -10.91
C MET A 97 4.87 11.45 -11.31
N LEU A 98 5.00 10.51 -10.39
CA LEU A 98 4.45 9.16 -10.53
C LEU A 98 3.15 9.09 -9.73
N LEU A 99 2.10 8.48 -10.28
CA LEU A 99 0.84 8.20 -9.58
C LEU A 99 0.54 6.70 -9.62
N TYR A 100 0.32 6.13 -8.46
CA TYR A 100 -0.21 4.78 -8.27
C TYR A 100 -1.56 4.90 -7.56
N VAL A 101 -2.53 4.12 -8.05
CA VAL A 101 -3.86 4.00 -7.49
C VAL A 101 -4.04 2.55 -7.11
N ASP A 102 -4.43 2.29 -5.87
CA ASP A 102 -4.65 0.95 -5.36
C ASP A 102 -5.85 0.91 -4.41
N ALA A 103 -6.35 -0.29 -4.12
CA ALA A 103 -7.40 -0.49 -3.12
C ALA A 103 -7.27 -1.84 -2.44
N PHE A 104 -6.91 -1.83 -1.16
CA PHE A 104 -6.89 -3.06 -0.35
C PHE A 104 -8.31 -3.50 -0.05
N THR A 105 -8.62 -4.74 -0.40
CA THR A 105 -9.97 -5.31 -0.23
C THR A 105 -9.85 -6.62 0.54
N VAL A 106 -10.36 -6.65 1.78
CA VAL A 106 -10.42 -7.85 2.61
C VAL A 106 -11.86 -8.33 2.66
N PHE A 107 -12.07 -9.63 2.45
CA PHE A 107 -13.38 -10.27 2.52
C PHE A 107 -13.47 -11.17 3.75
N LYS A 108 -14.67 -11.26 4.33
CA LYS A 108 -15.00 -12.23 5.37
C LYS A 108 -15.09 -13.64 4.76
N GLU A 109 -15.08 -14.66 5.61
CA GLU A 109 -15.23 -16.07 5.19
C GLU A 109 -16.53 -16.34 4.42
N ASP A 110 -17.59 -15.57 4.70
CA ASP A 110 -18.87 -15.66 3.99
C ASP A 110 -18.87 -14.97 2.62
N GLY A 111 -17.75 -14.38 2.21
CA GLY A 111 -17.55 -13.68 0.94
C GLY A 111 -18.01 -12.22 0.95
N ASN A 112 -18.54 -11.70 2.07
CA ASN A 112 -18.90 -10.28 2.17
C ASN A 112 -17.66 -9.41 2.33
N LEU A 113 -17.71 -8.19 1.80
CA LEU A 113 -16.66 -7.19 1.97
C LEU A 113 -16.52 -6.83 3.45
N ASP A 114 -15.31 -7.00 3.99
CA ASP A 114 -14.94 -6.58 5.35
C ASP A 114 -14.37 -5.15 5.31
N VAL A 115 -13.29 -4.99 4.56
CA VAL A 115 -12.50 -3.75 4.52
C VAL A 115 -12.23 -3.38 3.07
N LYS A 116 -12.43 -2.11 2.71
CA LYS A 116 -11.94 -1.50 1.47
C LYS A 116 -11.17 -0.23 1.82
N ILE A 117 -9.88 -0.20 1.52
CA ILE A 117 -9.01 0.96 1.75
C ILE A 117 -8.46 1.42 0.40
N PRO A 118 -9.14 2.35 -0.28
CA PRO A 118 -8.62 2.98 -1.49
C PRO A 118 -7.47 3.91 -1.11
N VAL A 119 -6.40 3.87 -1.90
CA VAL A 119 -5.18 4.65 -1.65
C VAL A 119 -4.59 5.14 -2.96
N ILE A 120 -4.10 6.36 -2.94
CA ILE A 120 -3.20 6.88 -3.97
C ILE A 120 -1.84 7.18 -3.36
N PHE A 121 -0.79 6.95 -4.11
CA PHE A 121 0.58 7.25 -3.67
C PHE A 121 1.50 7.47 -4.85
N GLY A 122 2.61 8.15 -4.61
CA GLY A 122 3.47 8.55 -5.71
C GLY A 122 4.75 9.26 -5.30
N LYS A 123 5.50 9.66 -6.33
CA LYS A 123 6.78 10.36 -6.21
C LYS A 123 6.74 11.64 -7.01
N VAL A 124 7.27 12.72 -6.44
CA VAL A 124 7.43 14.00 -7.11
C VAL A 124 8.84 14.05 -7.72
N LEU A 125 8.92 14.14 -9.05
CA LEU A 125 10.17 14.13 -9.79
C LEU A 125 10.62 15.54 -10.18
N ASN A 126 9.67 16.42 -10.52
CA ASN A 126 9.98 17.79 -10.94
C ASN A 126 10.13 18.74 -9.71
N PRO A 127 11.29 19.42 -9.53
CA PRO A 127 11.57 20.30 -8.39
C PRO A 127 10.64 21.53 -8.29
N ASP A 128 10.00 21.92 -9.40
CA ASP A 128 9.09 23.06 -9.45
C ASP A 128 7.72 22.76 -8.82
N ILE A 129 7.39 21.48 -8.63
CA ILE A 129 6.18 21.05 -7.90
C ILE A 129 6.35 21.41 -6.42
N LYS A 130 5.43 22.23 -5.90
CA LYS A 130 5.36 22.67 -4.50
C LYS A 130 4.13 22.18 -3.75
N ALA A 131 3.08 21.78 -4.47
CA ALA A 131 1.90 21.18 -3.87
C ALA A 131 1.35 20.08 -4.75
N ILE A 132 0.79 19.06 -4.11
CA ILE A 132 -0.03 18.03 -4.73
C ILE A 132 -1.44 18.18 -4.19
N GLU A 133 -2.43 18.03 -5.06
CA GLU A 133 -3.83 17.96 -4.66
C GLU A 133 -4.50 16.78 -5.34
N ALA A 134 -5.48 16.16 -4.69
CA ALA A 134 -6.29 15.11 -5.29
C ALA A 134 -7.78 15.43 -5.21
N ALA A 135 -8.53 14.95 -6.19
CA ALA A 135 -9.97 15.07 -6.24
C ALA A 135 -10.63 13.69 -6.16
N GLY A 136 -11.61 13.60 -5.27
CA GLY A 136 -12.48 12.44 -5.11
C GLY A 136 -13.70 12.51 -6.03
N PRO A 137 -14.76 11.75 -5.72
CA PRO A 137 -15.98 11.71 -6.53
C PRO A 137 -16.71 13.05 -6.64
N ASP A 138 -16.50 13.97 -5.70
CA ASP A 138 -17.13 15.31 -5.72
C ASP A 138 -16.38 16.32 -6.61
N GLY A 139 -15.26 15.92 -7.21
CA GLY A 139 -14.44 16.74 -8.09
C GLY A 139 -13.68 17.87 -7.38
N LYS A 140 -13.73 17.96 -6.04
CA LYS A 140 -13.03 19.00 -5.29
C LYS A 140 -11.61 18.56 -4.97
N PHE A 141 -10.66 19.41 -5.35
CA PHE A 141 -9.26 19.20 -5.03
C PHE A 141 -8.97 19.52 -3.55
N THR A 142 -8.39 18.56 -2.85
CA THR A 142 -7.85 18.70 -1.50
C THR A 142 -6.35 18.56 -1.52
N LYS A 143 -5.64 19.39 -0.74
CA LYS A 143 -4.18 19.34 -0.66
C LYS A 143 -3.72 18.05 0.03
N ILE A 144 -2.72 17.42 -0.57
CA ILE A 144 -2.02 16.25 -0.03
C ILE A 144 -0.63 16.68 0.45
N GLU A 145 -0.18 16.06 1.54
CA GLU A 145 1.16 16.27 2.09
C GLU A 145 2.24 15.67 1.19
N ILE A 146 3.34 16.41 1.02
CA ILE A 146 4.56 15.90 0.41
C ILE A 146 5.50 15.49 1.54
N VAL A 147 5.84 14.21 1.60
CA VAL A 147 6.79 13.65 2.56
C VAL A 147 8.18 13.62 1.93
N GLU A 148 9.15 14.27 2.57
CA GLU A 148 10.55 14.22 2.13
C GLU A 148 11.31 13.13 2.88
N LYS A 149 12.01 12.27 2.14
CA LYS A 149 12.81 11.19 2.70
C LYS A 149 14.01 10.91 1.81
N GLU A 150 15.23 10.93 2.39
CA GLU A 150 16.49 10.72 1.66
C GLU A 150 16.64 11.58 0.38
N ASN A 151 16.25 12.86 0.46
CA ASN A 151 16.24 13.81 -0.67
C ASN A 151 15.25 13.49 -1.79
N GLU A 152 14.37 12.52 -1.57
CA GLU A 152 13.27 12.19 -2.47
C GLU A 152 11.95 12.70 -1.88
N ARG A 153 10.97 12.98 -2.74
CA ARG A 153 9.70 13.59 -2.36
C ARG A 153 8.56 12.67 -2.75
N TYR A 154 7.75 12.30 -1.78
CA TYR A 154 6.67 11.35 -1.90
C TYR A 154 5.34 11.99 -1.52
N TYR A 155 4.24 11.39 -1.95
CA TYR A 155 2.91 11.80 -1.51
C TYR A 155 2.01 10.56 -1.43
N TYR A 156 1.00 10.62 -0.57
CA TYR A 156 -0.02 9.59 -0.46
C TYR A 156 -1.33 10.18 0.08
N ALA A 157 -2.45 9.54 -0.22
CA ALA A 157 -3.73 9.85 0.40
C ALA A 157 -4.61 8.60 0.43
N ILE A 158 -5.41 8.48 1.50
CA ILE A 158 -6.40 7.42 1.66
C ILE A 158 -7.78 7.97 1.28
N GLY A 159 -8.49 7.27 0.41
CA GLY A 159 -9.81 7.64 -0.08
C GLY A 159 -9.96 7.38 -1.58
N ASP A 160 -11.20 7.41 -2.08
CA ASP A 160 -11.56 7.17 -3.49
C ASP A 160 -11.16 8.36 -4.41
N TYR A 161 -9.89 8.76 -4.36
CA TYR A 161 -9.33 9.79 -5.24
C TYR A 161 -9.13 9.24 -6.65
N LYS A 162 -9.55 10.01 -7.66
CA LYS A 162 -9.48 9.62 -9.08
C LYS A 162 -8.55 10.48 -9.91
N GLU A 163 -8.31 11.71 -9.45
CA GLU A 163 -7.45 12.67 -10.12
C GLU A 163 -6.43 13.24 -9.14
N VAL A 164 -5.21 13.44 -9.61
CA VAL A 164 -4.14 14.11 -8.89
C VAL A 164 -3.57 15.21 -9.78
N ARG A 165 -3.34 16.39 -9.21
CA ARG A 165 -2.67 17.50 -9.90
C ARG A 165 -1.48 17.99 -9.10
N ALA A 166 -0.46 18.42 -9.82
CA ALA A 166 0.73 19.04 -9.29
C ALA A 166 0.73 20.53 -9.58
N LEU A 167 0.99 21.34 -8.56
CA LEU A 167 1.01 22.79 -8.63
C LEU A 167 2.42 23.32 -8.36
N ASN A 168 2.78 24.40 -9.03
CA ASN A 168 4.00 25.15 -8.76
C ASN A 168 3.84 26.13 -7.59
N ALA A 169 4.86 26.95 -7.32
CA ALA A 169 4.86 27.93 -6.22
C ALA A 169 3.74 28.99 -6.32
N GLU A 170 3.31 29.32 -7.54
CA GLU A 170 2.22 30.28 -7.79
C GLU A 170 0.83 29.62 -7.78
N GLY A 171 0.74 28.31 -7.52
CA GLY A 171 -0.51 27.56 -7.56
C GLY A 171 -0.98 27.21 -8.98
N LYS A 172 -0.13 27.37 -10.00
CA LYS A 172 -0.42 26.97 -11.38
C LYS A 172 -0.22 25.46 -11.54
N GLU A 173 -1.20 24.81 -12.17
CA GLU A 173 -1.12 23.40 -12.54
C GLU A 173 -0.03 23.17 -13.60
N ILE A 174 0.86 22.21 -13.32
CA ILE A 174 1.97 21.83 -14.19
C ILE A 174 1.90 20.37 -14.64
N ASP A 175 1.19 19.52 -13.90
CA ASP A 175 0.86 18.15 -14.33
C ASP A 175 -0.47 17.70 -13.72
N ARG A 176 -1.15 16.78 -14.40
CA ARG A 176 -2.38 16.14 -13.93
C ARG A 176 -2.43 14.70 -14.42
N GLN A 177 -2.75 13.78 -13.50
CA GLN A 177 -2.85 12.35 -13.75
C GLN A 177 -4.14 11.79 -13.15
N GLY A 178 -4.54 10.61 -13.63
CA GLY A 178 -5.78 9.94 -13.24
C GLY A 178 -6.87 10.02 -14.31
N GLU A 179 -8.02 9.40 -14.04
CA GLU A 179 -9.17 9.42 -14.94
C GLU A 179 -9.94 10.73 -14.76
N LYS A 180 -10.05 11.52 -15.84
CA LYS A 180 -11.00 12.64 -15.87
C LYS A 180 -12.42 12.09 -15.77
N GLN A 181 -13.21 12.63 -14.85
CA GLN A 181 -14.66 12.35 -14.79
C GLN A 181 -15.41 12.97 -15.99
#